data_AF-A0A7C6YJI0-F1
#
_entry.id   AF-A0A7C6YJI0-F1
#
_cell.length_a   1.000
_cell.length_b   1.000
_cell.length_c   1.000
_cell.angle_alpha   90.00
_cell.angle_beta   90.00
_cell.angle_gamma   90.00
#
_symmetry.space_group_name_H-M   'P 1'
#
loop_
_entity.id
_entity.type
_entity.pdbx_description
1 polymer ?
#
loop_
_entity_poly.entity_id
_entity_poly.type
_entity_poly.pdbx_seq_one_letter_code
_entity_poly.pdbx_strand_id
1 'polypeptide(L)' 'MPINQIETQLEAITTSIAYLEKQKTCDPEILEKLKIERERLLKELNVHNI' A
#
# COMPACT_ATOMS: atom_id res chain seq x y z
N MET A 1 -5.65 19.95 8.58
CA MET A 1 -4.37 19.61 7.92
C MET A 1 -4.68 19.19 6.49
N PRO A 2 -3.86 19.52 5.48
CA PRO A 2 -4.05 18.92 4.17
C PRO A 2 -3.91 17.41 4.32
N ILE A 3 -4.90 16.67 3.83
CA ILE A 3 -4.82 15.21 3.78
C ILE A 3 -3.73 14.89 2.76
N ASN A 4 -2.61 14.33 3.20
CA ASN A 4 -1.59 13.83 2.30
C ASN A 4 -2.18 12.63 1.57
N GLN A 5 -2.58 12.83 0.31
CA GLN A 5 -3.26 11.83 -0.50
C GLN A 5 -2.42 10.55 -0.66
N ILE A 6 -1.09 10.67 -0.62
CA ILE A 6 -0.17 9.54 -0.74
C ILE A 6 -0.15 8.72 0.55
N GLU A 7 -0.16 9.38 1.73
CA GLU A 7 -0.27 8.69 3.03
C GLU A 7 -1.59 7.93 3.16
N THR A 8 -2.71 8.55 2.76
CA THR A 8 -4.03 7.88 2.78
C THR A 8 -4.06 6.67 1.85
N GLN A 9 -3.46 6.77 0.66
CA GLN A 9 -3.35 5.64 -0.26
C GLN A 9 -2.46 4.52 0.31
N LEU A 10 -1.34 4.86 0.94
CA LEU A 10 -0.45 3.91 1.58
C LEU A 10 -1.15 3.14 2.71
N GLU A 11 -1.94 3.83 3.52
CA GLU A 11 -2.73 3.23 4.60
C GLU A 11 -3.79 2.26 4.06
N ALA A 12 -4.50 2.67 2.99
CA ALA A 12 -5.52 1.85 2.35
C ALA A 12 -4.94 0.55 1.77
N ILE A 13 -3.80 0.63 1.07
CA ILE A 13 -3.13 -0.56 0.51
C ILE A 13 -2.61 -1.47 1.61
N THR A 14 -2.00 -0.91 2.66
CA THR A 14 -1.48 -1.69 3.79
C THR A 14 -2.60 -2.48 4.49
N THR A 15 -3.74 -1.82 4.72
CA THR A 15 -4.92 -2.45 5.33
C THR A 15 -5.49 -3.55 4.43
N SER A 16 -5.53 -3.30 3.12
CA SER A 16 -6.05 -4.26 2.14
C SER A 16 -5.17 -5.51 2.06
N ILE A 17 -3.84 -5.37 2.07
CA ILE A 17 -2.91 -6.51 2.12
C ILE A 17 -3.15 -7.33 3.39
N ALA A 18 -3.22 -6.70 4.57
CA ALA A 18 -3.42 -7.41 5.83
C ALA A 18 -4.76 -8.16 5.87
N TYR A 19 -5.82 -7.55 5.33
CA TYR A 19 -7.12 -8.20 5.19
C TYR A 19 -7.06 -9.43 4.28
N LEU A 20 -6.41 -9.31 3.12
CA LEU A 20 -6.28 -10.38 2.13
C LEU A 20 -5.38 -11.53 2.63
N GLU A 21 -4.27 -11.23 3.32
CA GLU A 21 -3.40 -12.24 3.94
C GLU A 21 -4.16 -13.02 5.02
N LYS A 22 -5.07 -12.37 5.76
CA LYS A 22 -5.93 -13.02 6.74
C LYS A 22 -6.97 -13.96 6.10
N GLN A 23 -7.42 -13.66 4.88
CA GLN A 23 -8.45 -14.47 4.21
C GLN A 23 -7.97 -15.84 3.71
N LYS A 24 -6.67 -16.14 3.69
CA LYS A 24 -6.06 -17.42 3.26
C LYS A 24 -6.41 -17.93 1.85
N THR A 25 -7.38 -17.34 1.17
CA THR A 25 -7.82 -17.65 -0.20
C THR A 25 -7.45 -16.56 -1.20
N CYS A 26 -6.61 -15.60 -0.81
CA CYS A 26 -6.18 -14.53 -1.70
C CYS A 26 -5.22 -15.07 -2.77
N ASP A 27 -5.46 -14.64 -4.01
CA ASP A 27 -4.58 -14.89 -5.14
C ASP A 27 -3.20 -14.24 -4.88
N PRO A 28 -2.11 -15.03 -4.86
CA PRO A 28 -0.77 -14.51 -4.64
C PRO A 28 -0.37 -13.44 -5.67
N GLU A 29 -0.90 -13.47 -6.89
CA GLU A 29 -0.60 -12.45 -7.92
C GLU A 29 -1.20 -11.08 -7.54
N ILE A 30 -2.40 -11.07 -6.98
CA ILE A 30 -3.05 -9.84 -6.50
C ILE A 30 -2.27 -9.27 -5.31
N LEU A 31 -1.84 -10.15 -4.40
CA LEU A 31 -1.07 -9.76 -3.24
C LEU A 31 0.27 -9.13 -3.62
N GLU A 32 0.94 -9.69 -4.63
CA GLU A 32 2.20 -9.17 -5.16
C GLU A 32 2.04 -7.80 -5.79
N LYS A 33 1.00 -7.60 -6.62
CA LYS A 33 0.70 -6.29 -7.22
C LYS A 33 0.46 -5.22 -6.15
N LEU A 34 -0.25 -5.55 -5.08
CA LEU A 34 -0.48 -4.64 -3.95
C LEU A 34 0.81 -4.30 -3.20
N LYS A 35 1.72 -5.27 -3.03
CA LYS A 35 3.04 -5.05 -2.40
C LYS A 35 3.92 -4.13 -3.26
N ILE A 36 3.93 -4.33 -4.58
CA ILE A 36 4.66 -3.47 -5.53
C ILE A 36 4.14 -2.02 -5.44
N GLU A 37 2.83 -1.82 -5.44
CA GLU A 37 2.25 -0.48 -5.36
C GLU A 37 2.53 0.18 -4.00
N ARG A 38 2.49 -0.58 -2.89
CA ARG A 38 2.91 -0.09 -1.56
C ARG A 38 4.35 0.43 -1.57
N GLU A 39 5.27 -0.30 -2.19
CA GLU A 39 6.68 0.12 -2.30
C GLU A 39 6.84 1.36 -3.16
N ARG A 40 6.07 1.48 -4.24
CA ARG A 40 6.07 2.68 -5.09
C ARG A 40 5.65 3.91 -4.29
N LEU A 41 4.53 3.83 -3.55
CA LEU A 41 4.05 4.94 -2.71
C LEU A 41 5.05 5.30 -1.60
N LEU A 42 5.70 4.31 -0.98
CA LEU A 42 6.76 4.56 0.01
C LEU A 42 7.97 5.29 -0.58
N LYS A 43 8.38 4.94 -1.80
CA LYS A 43 9.46 5.67 -2.51
C LYS A 43 9.04 7.11 -2.81
N GLU A 44 7.81 7.31 -3.24
CA GLU A 44 7.28 8.65 -3.55
C GLU A 44 7.22 9.55 -2.32
N LEU A 45 6.79 9.01 -1.16
CA LEU A 45 6.83 9.69 0.13
C LEU A 45 8.25 10.04 0.57
N ASN A 46 9.20 9.10 0.42
CA ASN A 46 10.60 9.37 0.74
C ASN A 46 11.23 10.43 -0.19
N VAL A 47 10.80 10.50 -1.46
CA VAL A 47 11.24 11.54 -2.40
C VAL A 47 10.62 12.90 -2.07
N HIS A 48 9.41 12.95 -1.51
CA HIS A 48 8.78 14.19 -1.03
C HIS A 48 9.34 14.71 0.30
N ASN A 49 10.14 13.91 1.01
CA ASN A 49 10.75 14.26 2.30
C ASN A 49 12.22 14.75 2.19
N ILE A 50 12.71 15.10 0.99
CA ILE A 50 14.07 15.63 0.74
C ILE A 50 14.00 17.09 0.32
#